data_AF-A0A519RW72-F1
#
_entry.id   AF-A0A519RW72-F1
#
_cell.length_a   1.000
_cell.length_b   1.000
_cell.length_c   1.000
_cell.angle_alpha   90.00
_cell.angle_beta   90.00
_cell.angle_gamma   90.00
#
_symmetry.space_group_name_H-M   'P 1'
#
loop_
_entity.id
_entity.type
_entity.pdbx_description
1 polymer ?
#
loop_
_entity_poly.entity_id
_entity_poly.type
_entity_poly.pdbx_seq_one_letter_code
_entity_poly.pdbx_strand_id
1 'polypeptide(L)'
;MFPPFPSALPYAQATTTQRAQTRHYLQARLQRHFPALPERAFGRALDEFRPALLLTGTQVALSPPDLSQLVQYLANAPELPLLDPPIYGQPALELAQYLLYTSELAVSALTELASEVAGRCGPRLGALLRHTAGAYPLAEQVIQAHPWGLPGSPRLPTGIPGGGPAPGSPAVERLLHRVVPQASS
;
A
#
# COMPACT_ATOMS: atom_id res chain seq x y z
N MET A 1 -22.04 0.85 -31.23
CA MET A 1 -22.70 1.06 -29.94
C MET A 1 -21.60 1.16 -28.90
N PHE A 2 -21.25 2.37 -28.47
CA PHE A 2 -20.17 2.57 -27.49
C PHE A 2 -20.63 2.04 -26.12
N PRO A 3 -19.79 1.33 -25.36
CA PRO A 3 -20.15 0.96 -24.00
C PRO A 3 -20.36 2.24 -23.17
N PRO A 4 -21.38 2.29 -22.30
CA PRO A 4 -21.60 3.45 -21.44
C PRO A 4 -20.37 3.65 -20.56
N PHE A 5 -19.85 4.89 -20.51
CA PHE A 5 -18.75 5.21 -19.62
C PHE A 5 -19.20 5.02 -18.18
N PRO A 6 -18.40 4.35 -17.33
CA PRO A 6 -18.74 4.18 -15.93
C PRO A 6 -18.77 5.53 -15.23
N SER A 7 -19.88 5.85 -14.57
CA SER A 7 -20.01 7.06 -13.75
C SER A 7 -19.70 6.74 -12.29
N ALA A 8 -18.81 7.51 -11.67
CA ALA A 8 -18.51 7.37 -10.25
C ALA A 8 -19.61 8.03 -9.40
N LEU A 9 -20.19 7.27 -8.46
CA LEU A 9 -21.17 7.72 -7.48
C LEU A 9 -20.60 7.55 -6.06
N PRO A 10 -20.50 8.62 -5.25
CA PRO A 10 -20.10 8.48 -3.85
C PRO A 10 -21.08 7.58 -3.07
N TYR A 11 -20.58 6.63 -2.26
CA TYR A 11 -21.43 5.71 -1.48
C TYR A 11 -22.46 6.41 -0.60
N ALA A 12 -22.11 7.57 -0.04
CA ALA A 12 -23.01 8.38 0.77
C ALA A 12 -24.29 8.80 0.01
N GLN A 13 -24.20 8.96 -1.32
CA GLN A 13 -25.29 9.35 -2.20
C GLN A 13 -25.99 8.13 -2.83
N ALA A 14 -25.49 6.91 -2.60
CA ALA A 14 -26.08 5.69 -3.13
C ALA A 14 -27.45 5.41 -2.50
N THR A 15 -28.42 5.11 -3.36
CA THR A 15 -29.76 4.64 -2.96
C THR A 15 -29.68 3.31 -2.22
N THR A 16 -30.71 2.98 -1.44
CA THR A 16 -30.81 1.70 -0.73
C THR A 16 -30.65 0.50 -1.68
N THR A 17 -31.23 0.59 -2.88
CA THR A 17 -31.10 -0.43 -3.92
C THR A 17 -29.67 -0.57 -4.42
N GLN A 18 -28.97 0.53 -4.70
CA GLN A 18 -27.56 0.51 -5.15
C GLN A 18 -26.63 -0.04 -4.06
N ARG A 19 -26.88 0.30 -2.79
CA ARG A 19 -26.11 -0.27 -1.65
C ARG A 19 -26.34 -1.77 -1.52
N ALA A 20 -27.58 -2.24 -1.64
CA ALA A 20 -27.91 -3.66 -1.64
C ALA A 20 -27.26 -4.41 -2.82
N GLN A 21 -27.27 -3.82 -4.02
CA GLN A 21 -26.58 -4.36 -5.20
C GLN A 21 -25.07 -4.43 -5.01
N THR A 22 -24.46 -3.39 -4.44
CA THR A 22 -23.02 -3.37 -4.14
C THR A 22 -22.65 -4.48 -3.16
N ARG A 23 -23.44 -4.67 -2.11
CA ARG A 23 -23.24 -5.76 -1.14
C ARG A 23 -23.33 -7.13 -1.81
N HIS A 24 -24.34 -7.33 -2.65
CA HIS A 24 -24.52 -8.58 -3.38
C HIS A 24 -23.36 -8.84 -4.37
N TYR A 25 -22.90 -7.80 -5.08
CA TYR A 25 -21.72 -7.86 -5.92
C TYR A 25 -20.47 -8.29 -5.15
N LEU A 26 -20.21 -7.65 -4.00
CA LEU A 26 -19.08 -7.98 -3.13
C LEU A 26 -19.14 -9.41 -2.62
N GLN A 27 -20.31 -9.85 -2.13
CA GLN A 27 -20.53 -11.21 -1.68
C GLN A 27 -20.25 -12.20 -2.81
N ALA A 28 -20.89 -12.05 -3.97
CA ALA A 28 -20.72 -12.97 -5.10
C ALA A 28 -19.25 -13.06 -5.55
N ARG A 29 -18.53 -11.92 -5.54
CA ARG A 29 -17.13 -11.86 -5.96
C ARG A 29 -16.17 -12.44 -4.92
N LEU A 30 -16.44 -12.24 -3.64
CA LEU A 30 -15.52 -12.57 -2.56
C LEU A 30 -15.91 -13.82 -1.74
N GLN A 31 -17.08 -14.40 -1.96
CA GLN A 31 -17.58 -15.57 -1.23
C GLN A 31 -16.61 -16.76 -1.31
N ARG A 32 -15.91 -16.94 -2.44
CA ARG A 32 -14.90 -17.98 -2.59
C ARG A 32 -13.65 -17.76 -1.73
N HIS A 33 -13.36 -16.50 -1.40
CA HIS A 33 -12.20 -16.11 -0.59
C HIS A 33 -12.55 -15.99 0.90
N PHE A 34 -13.78 -15.62 1.22
CA PHE A 34 -14.27 -15.44 2.59
C PHE A 34 -15.56 -16.24 2.84
N PRO A 35 -15.54 -17.58 2.74
CA PRO A 35 -16.76 -18.39 2.84
C PRO A 35 -17.41 -18.35 4.22
N ALA A 36 -16.64 -18.08 5.27
CA ALA A 36 -17.11 -18.02 6.66
C ALA A 36 -17.65 -16.63 7.07
N LEU A 37 -17.50 -15.61 6.22
CA LEU A 37 -17.81 -14.24 6.59
C LEU A 37 -19.32 -13.96 6.49
N PRO A 38 -19.99 -13.50 7.56
CA PRO A 38 -21.42 -13.24 7.52
C PRO A 38 -21.76 -12.00 6.69
N GLU A 39 -22.98 -11.95 6.15
CA GLU A 39 -23.43 -10.82 5.31
C GLU A 39 -23.28 -9.44 5.99
N ARG A 40 -23.48 -9.41 7.31
CA ARG A 40 -23.35 -8.21 8.14
C ARG A 40 -21.94 -7.61 8.09
N ALA A 41 -20.91 -8.43 7.92
CA ALA A 41 -19.53 -7.96 7.87
C ALA A 41 -19.23 -7.22 6.56
N PHE A 42 -19.76 -7.72 5.43
CA PHE A 42 -19.71 -6.99 4.16
C PHE A 42 -20.46 -5.65 4.21
N GLY A 43 -21.64 -5.63 4.85
CA GLY A 43 -22.39 -4.39 5.07
C GLY A 43 -21.62 -3.37 5.91
N ARG A 44 -21.07 -3.81 7.05
CA ARG A 44 -20.24 -2.95 7.92
C ARG A 44 -19.03 -2.40 7.18
N ALA A 45 -18.30 -3.24 6.46
CA ALA A 45 -17.12 -2.81 5.70
C ALA A 45 -17.46 -1.74 4.66
N LEU A 46 -18.57 -1.89 3.94
CA LEU A 46 -19.05 -0.88 2.99
C LEU A 46 -19.43 0.44 3.67
N ASP A 47 -20.11 0.38 4.82
CA ASP A 47 -20.55 1.57 5.54
C ASP A 47 -19.39 2.35 6.19
N GLU A 48 -18.33 1.64 6.58
CA GLU A 48 -17.12 2.20 7.17
C GLU A 48 -16.18 2.77 6.10
N PHE A 49 -15.94 2.01 5.02
CA PHE A 49 -15.02 2.38 3.95
C PHE A 49 -15.62 3.36 2.93
N ARG A 50 -16.94 3.35 2.73
CA ARG A 50 -17.69 4.26 1.85
C ARG A 50 -17.07 4.42 0.44
N PRO A 51 -16.79 3.33 -0.28
CA PRO A 51 -16.07 3.39 -1.56
C PRO A 51 -16.85 4.13 -2.65
N ALA A 52 -16.17 4.69 -3.65
CA ALA A 52 -16.86 5.19 -4.82
C ALA A 52 -17.46 4.01 -5.62
N LEU A 53 -18.75 4.11 -5.96
CA LEU A 53 -19.44 3.11 -6.77
C LEU A 53 -19.28 3.46 -8.25
N LEU A 54 -18.85 2.50 -9.04
CA LEU A 54 -18.80 2.63 -10.50
C LEU A 54 -20.12 2.10 -11.07
N LEU A 55 -20.92 2.99 -11.64
CA LEU A 55 -22.20 2.63 -12.26
C LEU A 55 -22.01 2.44 -13.77
N THR A 56 -22.43 1.30 -14.29
CA THR A 56 -22.47 1.02 -15.73
C THR A 56 -23.87 0.55 -16.10
N GLY A 57 -24.72 1.50 -16.52
CA GLY A 57 -26.16 1.24 -16.68
C GLY A 57 -26.80 0.88 -15.34
N THR A 58 -27.33 -0.34 -15.22
CA THR A 58 -27.93 -0.87 -13.99
C THR A 58 -26.96 -1.65 -13.11
N GLN A 59 -25.70 -1.82 -13.56
CA GLN A 59 -24.69 -2.55 -12.82
C GLN A 59 -23.90 -1.64 -11.90
N VAL A 60 -23.55 -2.16 -10.73
CA VAL A 60 -22.68 -1.50 -9.75
C VAL A 60 -21.40 -2.31 -9.60
N ALA A 61 -20.26 -1.64 -9.71
CA ALA A 61 -18.94 -2.19 -9.49
C ALA A 61 -18.13 -1.30 -8.56
N LEU A 62 -16.96 -1.80 -8.14
CA LEU A 62 -15.98 -1.06 -7.37
C LEU A 62 -14.72 -0.87 -8.20
N SER A 63 -13.99 0.22 -7.95
CA SER A 63 -12.68 0.39 -8.56
C SER A 63 -11.72 -0.70 -8.04
N PRO A 64 -10.72 -1.13 -8.85
CA PRO A 64 -9.70 -2.08 -8.39
C PRO A 64 -8.99 -1.68 -7.07
N PRO A 65 -8.60 -0.41 -6.83
CA PRO A 65 -7.98 -0.04 -5.56
C PRO A 65 -8.96 -0.13 -4.39
N ASP A 66 -10.21 0.34 -4.54
CA ASP A 66 -11.22 0.26 -3.48
C ASP A 66 -11.53 -1.19 -3.11
N LEU A 67 -11.64 -2.07 -4.12
CA LEU A 67 -11.85 -3.49 -3.90
C LEU A 67 -10.67 -4.12 -3.14
N SER A 68 -9.44 -3.73 -3.47
CA SER A 68 -8.24 -4.25 -2.81
C SER A 68 -8.20 -3.84 -1.33
N GLN A 69 -8.51 -2.58 -1.02
CA GLN A 69 -8.56 -2.07 0.35
C GLN A 69 -9.70 -2.71 1.16
N LEU A 70 -10.87 -2.92 0.55
CA LEU A 70 -11.98 -3.65 1.17
C LEU A 70 -11.62 -5.10 1.46
N VAL A 71 -10.93 -5.79 0.55
CA VAL A 71 -10.47 -7.17 0.76
C VAL A 71 -9.51 -7.23 1.95
N GLN A 72 -8.56 -6.30 2.04
CA GLN A 72 -7.63 -6.22 3.17
C GLN A 72 -8.35 -5.91 4.49
N TYR A 73 -9.33 -5.02 4.47
CA TYR A 73 -10.14 -4.72 5.66
C TYR A 73 -10.95 -5.94 6.11
N LEU A 74 -11.68 -6.58 5.19
CA LEU A 74 -12.48 -7.78 5.47
C LEU A 74 -11.63 -8.93 6.00
N ALA A 75 -10.42 -9.07 5.47
CA ALA A 75 -9.49 -10.09 5.92
C ALA A 75 -8.90 -9.87 7.31
N ASN A 76 -8.92 -8.64 7.82
CA ASN A 76 -8.60 -8.33 9.21
C ASN A 76 -9.83 -8.50 10.14
N ALA A 77 -10.99 -8.95 9.63
CA ALA A 77 -12.15 -9.19 10.47
C ALA A 77 -11.86 -10.31 11.47
N PRO A 78 -12.18 -10.12 12.77
CA PRO A 78 -11.90 -11.11 13.82
C PRO A 78 -12.68 -12.43 13.63
N GLU A 79 -13.66 -12.43 12.73
CA GLU A 79 -14.52 -13.56 12.41
C GLU A 79 -13.85 -14.56 11.44
N LEU A 80 -12.69 -14.23 10.86
CA LEU A 80 -11.97 -15.10 9.92
C LEU A 80 -10.84 -15.88 10.57
N PRO A 81 -10.61 -17.14 10.15
CA PRO A 81 -9.33 -17.80 10.37
C PRO A 81 -8.22 -17.05 9.61
N LEU A 82 -6.99 -17.10 10.13
CA LEU A 82 -5.82 -16.55 9.43
C LEU A 82 -5.73 -17.17 8.03
N LEU A 83 -5.79 -16.34 6.99
CA LEU A 83 -5.80 -16.78 5.60
C LEU A 83 -4.37 -17.00 5.08
N ASP A 84 -4.21 -18.00 4.20
CA ASP A 84 -2.98 -18.33 3.47
C ASP A 84 -3.32 -18.31 1.96
N PRO A 85 -2.77 -17.41 1.12
CA PRO A 85 -1.63 -16.50 1.35
C PRO A 85 -1.98 -15.30 2.25
N PRO A 86 -0.97 -14.66 2.89
CA PRO A 86 -1.23 -13.61 3.85
C PRO A 86 -1.83 -12.40 3.16
N ILE A 87 -3.05 -12.08 3.58
CA ILE A 87 -3.47 -10.68 3.70
C ILE A 87 -2.42 -9.97 4.54
N TYR A 88 -2.05 -8.76 4.12
CA TYR A 88 -1.04 -7.98 4.80
C TYR A 88 -1.65 -7.42 6.09
N GLY A 89 -1.66 -8.26 7.13
CA GLY A 89 -2.10 -7.89 8.45
C GLY A 89 -1.20 -6.82 9.07
N GLN A 90 -1.60 -6.34 10.24
CA GLN A 90 -0.91 -5.29 10.97
C GLN A 90 0.63 -5.49 11.11
N PRO A 91 1.16 -6.70 11.40
CA PRO A 91 2.61 -6.91 11.48
C PRO A 91 3.33 -6.72 10.13
N ALA A 92 2.71 -7.11 9.02
CA ALA A 92 3.29 -6.91 7.69
C ALA A 92 3.32 -5.42 7.33
N LEU A 93 2.28 -4.68 7.74
CA LEU A 93 2.22 -3.23 7.58
C LEU A 93 3.30 -2.52 8.40
N GLU A 94 3.48 -2.89 9.68
CA GLU A 94 4.52 -2.32 10.54
C GLU A 94 5.91 -2.58 9.96
N LEU A 95 6.16 -3.79 9.47
CA LEU A 95 7.41 -4.13 8.79
C LEU A 95 7.60 -3.33 7.50
N ALA A 96 6.54 -3.15 6.70
CA ALA A 96 6.59 -2.35 5.48
C ALA A 96 6.88 -0.87 5.79
N GLN A 97 6.23 -0.29 6.79
CA GLN A 97 6.50 1.06 7.27
C GLN A 97 7.96 1.20 7.73
N TYR A 98 8.45 0.24 8.51
CA TYR A 98 9.83 0.21 8.98
C TYR A 98 10.83 0.17 7.81
N LEU A 99 10.61 -0.70 6.82
CA LEU A 99 11.48 -0.83 5.66
C LEU A 99 11.52 0.44 4.80
N LEU A 100 10.36 1.02 4.49
CA LEU A 100 10.31 2.27 3.72
C LEU A 100 10.97 3.43 4.47
N TYR A 101 10.66 3.58 5.75
CA TYR A 101 11.25 4.62 6.59
C TYR A 101 12.78 4.47 6.69
N THR A 102 13.26 3.25 6.88
CA THR A 102 14.71 2.95 6.91
C THR A 102 15.37 3.27 5.57
N SER A 103 14.67 3.02 4.46
CA SER A 103 15.17 3.33 3.12
C SER A 103 15.30 4.83 2.87
N GLU A 104 14.29 5.61 3.26
CA GLU A 104 14.34 7.08 3.18
C GLU A 104 15.47 7.67 4.03
N LEU A 105 15.65 7.15 5.26
CA LEU A 105 16.77 7.52 6.11
C LEU A 105 18.12 7.18 5.48
N ALA A 106 18.25 5.99 4.89
CA ALA A 106 19.48 5.57 4.23
C ALA A 106 19.83 6.49 3.04
N VAL A 107 18.83 6.93 2.27
CA VAL A 107 19.05 7.88 1.17
C VAL A 107 19.45 9.25 1.68
N SER A 108 18.86 9.71 2.78
CA SER A 108 19.22 10.98 3.39
C SER A 108 20.66 10.96 3.94
N ALA A 109 21.02 9.91 4.67
CA ALA A 109 22.40 9.67 5.13
C ALA A 109 23.39 9.57 3.95
N LEU A 110 23.01 8.90 2.86
CA LEU A 110 23.81 8.83 1.65
C LEU A 110 24.03 10.22 1.01
N THR A 111 23.00 11.08 1.04
CA THR A 111 23.07 12.45 0.52
C THR A 111 24.04 13.30 1.35
N GLU A 112 23.98 13.18 2.67
CA GLU A 112 24.92 13.83 3.60
C GLU A 112 26.36 13.34 3.35
N LEU A 113 26.57 12.03 3.30
CA LEU A 113 27.90 11.44 3.04
C LEU A 113 28.47 11.87 1.68
N ALA A 114 27.64 11.95 0.65
CA ALA A 114 28.08 12.39 -0.67
C ALA A 114 28.42 13.89 -0.74
N SER A 115 27.99 14.68 0.24
CA SER A 115 28.31 16.11 0.35
C SER A 115 29.66 16.37 1.03
N GLU A 116 30.21 15.37 1.73
CA GLU A 116 31.51 15.47 2.39
C GLU A 116 32.70 15.18 1.44
N VAL A 117 33.72 16.05 1.47
CA VAL A 117 34.88 16.01 0.56
C VAL A 117 35.74 14.74 0.72
N ALA A 118 35.66 14.05 1.86
CA ALA A 118 36.42 12.83 2.16
C ALA A 118 35.54 11.56 2.26
N GLY A 119 34.25 11.66 1.98
CA GLY A 119 33.25 10.60 2.22
C GLY A 119 33.38 9.42 1.26
N ARG A 120 34.42 8.60 1.41
CA ARG A 120 34.50 7.29 0.74
C ARG A 120 34.19 6.19 1.74
N CYS A 121 33.13 5.44 1.47
CA CYS A 121 32.73 4.29 2.26
C CYS A 121 33.57 3.06 1.87
N GLY A 122 34.02 2.29 2.86
CA GLY A 122 34.58 0.96 2.60
C GLY A 122 33.54 0.01 1.97
N PRO A 123 33.97 -1.13 1.40
CA PRO A 123 33.09 -2.02 0.63
C PRO A 123 31.89 -2.56 1.43
N ARG A 124 32.06 -2.81 2.73
CA ARG A 124 30.97 -3.29 3.61
C ARG A 124 29.90 -2.22 3.85
N LEU A 125 30.33 -0.98 4.11
CA LEU A 125 29.42 0.14 4.27
C LEU A 125 28.72 0.47 2.94
N GLY A 126 29.44 0.41 1.82
CA GLY A 126 28.84 0.56 0.50
C GLY A 126 27.79 -0.51 0.17
N ALA A 127 28.02 -1.77 0.54
CA ALA A 127 27.04 -2.84 0.39
C ALA A 127 25.79 -2.61 1.26
N LEU A 128 25.97 -2.15 2.50
CA LEU A 128 24.87 -1.79 3.39
C LEU A 128 24.02 -0.66 2.80
N LEU A 129 24.65 0.44 2.37
CA LEU A 129 23.97 1.60 1.77
C LEU A 129 23.20 1.21 0.51
N ARG A 130 23.77 0.36 -0.36
CA ARG A 130 23.06 -0.17 -1.54
C ARG A 130 21.83 -0.97 -1.16
N HIS A 131 21.95 -1.82 -0.15
CA HIS A 131 20.85 -2.66 0.30
C HIS A 131 19.73 -1.82 0.91
N THR A 132 20.04 -0.88 1.80
CA THR A 132 19.03 -0.11 2.52
C THR A 132 18.42 1.01 1.68
N ALA A 133 19.17 1.66 0.80
CA ALA A 133 18.67 2.74 -0.08
C ALA A 133 17.94 2.22 -1.35
N GLY A 134 17.87 0.90 -1.55
CA GLY A 134 17.14 0.28 -2.64
C GLY A 134 15.62 0.40 -2.49
N ALA A 135 14.89 0.24 -3.60
CA ALA A 135 13.44 0.19 -3.57
C ALA A 135 12.94 -1.13 -2.96
N TYR A 136 11.82 -1.08 -2.24
CA TYR A 136 11.15 -2.23 -1.64
C TYR A 136 9.72 -2.36 -2.17
N PRO A 137 9.52 -2.91 -3.39
CA PRO A 137 8.20 -2.93 -4.04
C PRO A 137 7.13 -3.65 -3.22
N LEU A 138 7.50 -4.69 -2.48
CA LEU A 138 6.58 -5.40 -1.59
C LEU A 138 6.11 -4.51 -0.43
N ALA A 139 7.00 -3.72 0.16
CA ALA A 139 6.63 -2.78 1.22
C ALA A 139 5.71 -1.68 0.69
N GLU A 140 5.96 -1.17 -0.51
CA GLU A 140 5.07 -0.22 -1.19
C GLU A 140 3.68 -0.82 -1.44
N GLN A 141 3.62 -2.06 -1.92
CA GLN A 141 2.36 -2.77 -2.15
C GLN A 141 1.56 -2.96 -0.86
N VAL A 142 2.24 -3.32 0.24
CA VAL A 142 1.61 -3.44 1.57
C VAL A 142 1.01 -2.10 2.01
N ILE A 143 1.75 -1.01 1.87
CA ILE A 143 1.32 0.34 2.25
C ILE A 143 0.14 0.81 1.40
N GLN A 144 0.18 0.58 0.08
CA GLN A 144 -0.91 0.95 -0.84
C GLN A 144 -2.18 0.14 -0.58
N ALA A 145 -2.03 -1.12 -0.19
CA ALA A 145 -3.14 -2.01 0.10
C ALA A 145 -3.87 -1.67 1.42
N HIS A 146 -3.22 -0.92 2.33
CA HIS A 146 -3.79 -0.60 3.64
C HIS A 146 -4.82 0.54 3.59
N PRO A 147 -5.99 0.41 4.27
CA PRO A 147 -7.03 1.43 4.27
C PRO A 147 -6.80 2.54 5.33
N TRP A 148 -5.90 3.47 5.05
CA TRP A 148 -5.47 4.56 5.97
C TRP A 148 -6.58 5.49 6.50
N GLY A 149 -7.73 5.55 5.81
CA GLY A 149 -8.84 6.44 6.15
C GLY A 149 -9.74 5.94 7.27
N LEU A 150 -9.49 4.73 7.81
CA LEU A 150 -10.38 4.08 8.76
C LEU A 150 -10.00 4.35 10.24
N PRO A 151 -10.97 4.38 11.16
CA PRO A 151 -10.69 4.46 12.60
C PRO A 151 -9.82 3.27 13.04
N GLY A 152 -8.69 3.56 13.69
CA GLY A 152 -7.74 2.53 14.13
C GLY A 152 -6.62 2.22 13.14
N SER A 153 -6.59 2.88 11.97
CA SER A 153 -5.42 2.84 11.09
C SER A 153 -4.19 3.33 11.86
N PRO A 154 -3.04 2.63 11.77
CA PRO A 154 -1.83 3.05 12.43
C PRO A 154 -1.39 4.40 11.88
N ARG A 155 -0.82 5.23 12.76
CA ARG A 155 -0.26 6.51 12.34
C ARG A 155 0.97 6.24 11.48
N LEU A 156 1.13 7.03 10.44
CA LEU A 156 2.42 7.10 9.75
C LEU A 156 3.48 7.58 10.75
N PRO A 157 4.70 7.03 10.72
CA PRO A 157 5.79 7.48 11.57
C PRO A 157 5.96 9.00 11.48
N THR A 158 6.07 9.67 12.62
CA THR A 158 6.26 11.13 12.67
C THR A 158 7.73 11.49 12.42
N GLY A 159 7.97 12.44 11.50
CA GLY A 159 9.29 12.95 11.17
C GLY A 159 9.63 12.69 9.70
N ILE A 160 10.20 13.68 9.00
CA ILE A 160 10.62 13.52 7.60
C ILE A 160 12.13 13.18 7.56
N PRO A 161 12.62 12.48 6.51
CA PRO A 161 13.03 13.23 5.32
C PRO A 161 12.75 12.55 3.95
N GLY A 162 11.74 13.07 3.23
CA GLY A 162 11.62 13.14 1.78
C GLY A 162 12.38 14.35 1.22
N GLY A 163 13.52 14.70 1.82
CA GLY A 163 14.42 15.75 1.33
C GLY A 163 15.44 15.22 0.31
N GLY A 164 15.64 13.91 0.27
CA GLY A 164 16.54 13.22 -0.66
C GLY A 164 15.80 12.66 -1.90
N PRO A 165 16.55 12.11 -2.87
CA PRO A 165 15.95 11.41 -4.00
C PRO A 165 15.12 10.20 -3.55
N ALA A 166 14.17 9.76 -4.39
CA ALA A 166 13.40 8.55 -4.08
C ALA A 166 14.32 7.32 -3.96
N PRO A 167 14.09 6.42 -2.99
CA PRO A 167 14.80 5.14 -2.91
C PRO A 167 14.83 4.37 -4.23
N GLY A 168 15.95 3.71 -4.52
CA GLY A 168 16.16 2.97 -5.77
C GLY A 168 16.18 3.82 -7.06
N SER A 169 16.08 5.15 -6.98
CA SER A 169 16.09 6.01 -8.16
C SER A 169 17.49 6.14 -8.80
N PRO A 170 17.57 6.55 -10.07
CA PRO A 170 18.85 6.85 -10.72
C PRO A 170 19.68 7.94 -10.00
N ALA A 171 19.05 8.78 -9.18
CA ALA A 171 19.76 9.75 -8.35
C ALA A 171 20.48 9.07 -7.17
N VAL A 172 19.86 8.07 -6.53
CA VAL A 172 20.49 7.25 -5.48
C VAL A 172 21.69 6.48 -6.03
N GLU A 173 21.58 5.89 -7.22
CA GLU A 173 22.70 5.20 -7.88
C GLU A 173 23.89 6.14 -8.14
N ARG A 174 23.61 7.37 -8.60
CA ARG A 174 24.66 8.39 -8.79
C ARG A 174 25.33 8.79 -7.47
N LEU A 175 24.58 8.87 -6.38
CA LEU A 175 25.16 9.13 -5.06
C LEU A 175 26.02 7.94 -4.62
N LEU A 176 25.51 6.71 -4.69
CA LEU A 176 26.25 5.48 -4.37
C LEU A 176 27.58 5.38 -5.12
N HIS A 177 27.62 5.75 -6.40
CA HIS A 177 28.87 5.78 -7.18
C HIS A 177 29.89 6.81 -6.71
N ARG A 178 29.46 7.91 -6.08
CA ARG A 178 30.38 8.91 -5.52
C ARG A 178 31.00 8.43 -4.21
N VAL A 179 30.19 7.76 -3.37
CA VAL A 179 30.59 7.40 -2.00
C VAL A 179 31.25 6.03 -1.94
N VAL A 180 30.92 5.09 -2.83
CA VAL A 180 31.45 3.72 -2.82
C VAL A 180 32.52 3.54 -3.90
N PRO A 181 33.77 3.21 -3.55
CA PRO A 181 34.81 2.94 -4.54
C PRO A 181 34.40 1.74 -5.40
N GLN A 182 34.52 1.89 -6.72
CA GLN A 182 34.35 0.75 -7.62
C GLN A 182 35.50 -0.22 -7.38
N ALA A 183 35.17 -1.50 -7.20
CA ALA A 183 36.19 -2.54 -7.08
C ALA A 183 37.02 -2.52 -8.37
N SER A 184 38.28 -2.11 -8.26
CA SER A 184 39.26 -2.30 -9.32
C SER A 184 39.39 -3.81 -9.53
N SER A 185 39.05 -4.26 -10.75
CA SER A 185 39.28 -5.64 -11.20
C SER A 185 40.78 -5.87 -11.37
#